data_AF-A0A8H6B780-F1
#
_entry.id   AF-A0A8H6B780-F1
#
_cell.length_a   1.000
_cell.length_b   1.000
_cell.length_c   1.000
_cell.angle_alpha   90.00
_cell.angle_beta   90.00
_cell.angle_gamma   90.00
#
_symmetry.space_group_name_H-M   'P 1'
#
loop_
_entity.id
_entity.type
_entity.pdbx_description
1 polymer ?
#
loop_
_entity_poly.entity_id
_entity_poly.type
_entity_poly.pdbx_seq_one_letter_code
_entity_poly.pdbx_strand_id
1 'polypeptide(L)'
;MKDSNSFHAVCLDSYPPIFYMNDTSKRIVKVITTINEAYGRNVAAYTFDAGPNAVIYYEEKDEDIVLGTLHEFFGSVPGWAKKSGKSFSVPRKFPIEKFDHDVFSKGVSRVILTSVGEGPTLVPESILNPDTGLPKL
;
A
#
# COMPACT_ATOMS: atom_id res chain seq x y z
N MET A 1 0.42 -11.51 -3.15
CA MET A 1 1.52 -11.46 -4.15
C MET A 1 1.26 -12.35 -5.35
N LYS A 2 1.38 -13.69 -5.29
CA LYS A 2 1.22 -14.56 -6.46
C LYS A 2 -0.13 -14.39 -7.18
N ASP A 3 -1.22 -14.37 -6.41
CA ASP A 3 -2.58 -14.23 -6.95
C ASP A 3 -2.78 -12.86 -7.64
N SER A 4 -2.36 -11.77 -7.00
CA SER A 4 -2.35 -10.44 -7.63
C SER A 4 -1.54 -10.42 -8.93
N ASN A 5 -0.34 -11.01 -8.97
CA ASN A 5 0.44 -11.12 -10.21
C ASN A 5 -0.30 -11.92 -11.27
N SER A 6 -0.98 -13.00 -10.89
CA SER A 6 -1.79 -13.82 -11.80
C SER A 6 -2.98 -13.04 -12.37
N PHE A 7 -3.69 -12.27 -11.51
CA PHE A 7 -4.76 -11.38 -11.93
C PHE A 7 -4.27 -10.36 -12.98
N HIS A 8 -3.15 -9.69 -12.73
CA HIS A 8 -2.58 -8.73 -13.69
C HIS A 8 -2.01 -9.40 -14.94
N ALA A 9 -1.54 -10.64 -14.86
CA ALA A 9 -1.07 -11.41 -16.01
C ALA A 9 -2.21 -11.76 -16.97
N VAL A 10 -3.38 -12.17 -16.46
CA VAL A 10 -4.55 -12.44 -17.32
C VAL A 10 -5.15 -11.14 -17.89
N CYS A 11 -5.05 -10.02 -17.17
CA CYS A 11 -5.40 -8.70 -17.71
C CYS A 11 -4.49 -8.32 -18.89
N LEU A 12 -3.18 -8.59 -18.79
CA LEU A 12 -2.23 -8.38 -19.87
C LEU A 12 -2.49 -9.29 -21.08
N ASP A 13 -2.97 -10.52 -20.85
CA ASP A 13 -3.30 -11.50 -21.88
C ASP A 13 -4.66 -11.25 -22.59
N SER A 14 -5.42 -10.26 -22.13
CA SER A 14 -6.70 -9.86 -22.75
C SER A 14 -6.53 -9.11 -24.08
N TYR A 15 -7.60 -8.99 -24.87
CA TYR A 15 -7.60 -8.20 -26.12
C TYR A 15 -8.77 -7.18 -26.16
N PRO A 16 -8.48 -5.86 -26.21
CA PRO A 16 -7.15 -5.24 -26.09
C PRO A 16 -6.53 -5.49 -24.70
N PRO A 17 -5.19 -5.50 -24.57
CA PRO A 17 -4.54 -5.71 -23.28
C PRO A 17 -4.93 -4.66 -22.24
N ILE A 18 -5.11 -5.11 -20.99
CA ILE A 18 -5.51 -4.25 -19.87
C ILE A 18 -4.29 -4.01 -18.96
N PHE A 19 -3.93 -2.75 -18.77
CA PHE A 19 -2.80 -2.34 -17.94
C PHE A 19 -3.28 -1.58 -16.71
N TYR A 20 -3.28 -2.24 -15.55
CA TYR A 20 -3.57 -1.58 -14.27
C TYR A 20 -2.31 -1.11 -13.53
N MET A 21 -1.27 -1.94 -13.52
CA MET A 21 0.00 -1.62 -12.85
C MET A 21 0.87 -0.71 -13.72
N ASN A 22 1.39 0.36 -13.14
CA ASN A 22 2.34 1.26 -13.78
C ASN A 22 3.77 1.06 -13.23
N ASP A 23 4.72 1.90 -13.63
CA ASP A 23 6.11 1.76 -13.18
C ASP A 23 6.27 2.01 -11.67
N THR A 24 5.43 2.87 -11.07
CA THR A 24 5.39 3.03 -9.61
C THR A 24 4.95 1.74 -8.93
N SER A 25 3.91 1.07 -9.45
CA SER A 25 3.47 -0.24 -8.95
C SER A 25 4.60 -1.27 -8.98
N LYS A 26 5.35 -1.34 -10.09
CA LYS A 26 6.51 -2.25 -10.24
C LYS A 26 7.64 -1.90 -9.27
N ARG A 27 7.93 -0.61 -9.04
CA ARG A 27 8.92 -0.17 -8.04
C ARG A 27 8.53 -0.59 -6.63
N ILE A 28 7.25 -0.48 -6.25
CA ILE A 28 6.75 -0.95 -4.96
C ILE A 28 6.90 -2.47 -4.84
N VAL A 29 6.56 -3.25 -5.88
CA VAL A 29 6.82 -4.69 -5.92
C VAL A 29 8.30 -4.98 -5.61
N LYS A 30 9.21 -4.26 -6.28
CA LYS A 30 10.66 -4.42 -6.06
C LYS A 30 11.06 -4.15 -4.61
N VAL A 31 10.61 -3.04 -4.03
CA VAL A 31 10.88 -2.69 -2.63
C VAL A 31 10.41 -3.81 -1.69
N ILE A 32 9.17 -4.27 -1.83
CA ILE A 32 8.61 -5.31 -0.95
C ILE A 32 9.33 -6.66 -1.12
N THR A 33 9.64 -7.07 -2.35
CA THR A 33 10.44 -8.30 -2.56
C THR A 33 11.82 -8.19 -1.93
N THR A 34 12.47 -7.03 -2.02
CA THR A 34 13.80 -6.81 -1.44
C THR A 34 13.78 -6.76 0.09
N ILE A 35 12.72 -6.21 0.71
CA ILE A 35 12.53 -6.35 2.17
C ILE A 35 12.46 -7.84 2.55
N ASN A 36 11.65 -8.63 1.86
CA ASN A 36 11.49 -10.05 2.16
C ASN A 36 12.79 -10.84 1.97
N GLU A 37 13.52 -10.58 0.88
CA GLU A 37 14.83 -11.18 0.61
C GLU A 37 15.85 -10.83 1.71
N ALA A 38 15.96 -9.55 2.09
CA ALA A 38 16.89 -9.07 3.10
C ALA A 38 16.67 -9.71 4.49
N TYR A 39 15.42 -10.04 4.83
CA TYR A 39 15.07 -10.67 6.10
C TYR A 39 14.98 -12.20 6.02
N GLY A 40 15.13 -12.79 4.84
CA GLY A 40 15.05 -14.24 4.62
C GLY A 40 13.66 -14.84 4.90
N ARG A 41 12.61 -14.02 4.93
CA ARG A 41 11.22 -14.42 5.17
C ARG A 41 10.24 -13.40 4.61
N ASN A 42 8.96 -13.76 4.53
CA ASN A 42 7.91 -12.82 4.17
C ASN A 42 7.63 -11.88 5.37
N VAL A 43 8.09 -10.64 5.26
CA VAL A 43 7.83 -9.52 6.21
C VAL A 43 6.61 -8.73 5.76
N ALA A 44 6.43 -8.57 4.45
CA ALA A 44 5.29 -7.88 3.85
C ALA A 44 4.80 -8.57 2.58
N ALA A 45 3.54 -8.32 2.23
CA ALA A 45 2.92 -8.82 1.01
C ALA A 45 2.19 -7.70 0.28
N TYR A 46 2.50 -7.51 -1.01
CA TYR A 46 1.73 -6.60 -1.86
C TYR A 46 0.52 -7.32 -2.50
N THR A 47 -0.51 -6.53 -2.80
CA THR A 47 -1.58 -6.83 -3.74
C THR A 47 -2.02 -5.56 -4.45
N PHE A 48 -2.55 -5.72 -5.66
CA PHE A 48 -3.06 -4.66 -6.54
C PHE A 48 -4.38 -5.13 -7.14
N ASP A 49 -5.42 -4.31 -7.05
CA ASP A 49 -6.70 -4.52 -7.72
C ASP A 49 -6.69 -3.87 -9.12
N ALA A 50 -7.85 -3.44 -9.64
CA ALA A 50 -8.00 -2.79 -10.93
C ALA A 50 -7.47 -1.34 -10.98
N GLY A 51 -6.19 -1.16 -10.64
CA GLY A 51 -5.48 0.12 -10.71
C GLY A 51 -4.05 0.05 -10.17
N PRO A 52 -3.31 1.17 -10.20
CA PRO A 52 -1.88 1.17 -9.85
C PRO A 52 -1.61 1.20 -8.33
N ASN A 53 -2.65 1.31 -7.50
CA ASN A 53 -2.54 1.47 -6.05
C ASN A 53 -2.07 0.17 -5.39
N ALA A 54 -0.97 0.25 -4.64
CA ALA A 54 -0.47 -0.87 -3.87
C ALA A 54 -1.15 -0.96 -2.50
N VAL A 55 -1.66 -2.14 -2.16
CA VAL A 55 -2.01 -2.49 -0.78
C VAL A 55 -0.90 -3.40 -0.23
N ILE A 56 -0.34 -3.02 0.92
CA ILE A 56 0.80 -3.71 1.53
C ILE A 56 0.34 -4.25 2.90
N TYR A 57 0.21 -5.56 3.00
CA TYR A 57 -0.05 -6.25 4.25
C TYR A 57 1.25 -6.58 4.97
N TYR A 58 1.23 -6.47 6.30
CA TYR A 58 2.32 -6.85 7.18
C TYR A 58 1.74 -7.21 8.57
N GLU A 59 2.49 -7.96 9.37
CA GLU A 59 2.13 -8.23 10.77
C GLU A 59 2.62 -7.10 11.68
N GLU A 60 1.95 -6.82 12.79
CA GLU A 60 2.30 -5.70 13.70
C GLU A 60 3.76 -5.76 14.18
N LYS A 61 4.29 -6.95 14.47
CA LYS A 61 5.70 -7.17 14.84
C LYS A 61 6.72 -6.70 13.79
N ASP A 62 6.28 -6.56 12.54
CA ASP A 62 7.10 -6.17 11.38
C ASP A 62 6.88 -4.71 10.96
N GLU A 63 6.03 -3.97 11.69
CA GLU A 63 5.65 -2.60 11.35
C GLU A 63 6.87 -1.69 11.17
N ASP A 64 7.85 -1.76 12.07
CA ASP A 64 9.05 -0.91 12.01
C ASP A 64 9.89 -1.19 10.76
N ILE A 65 9.92 -2.44 10.30
CA ILE A 65 10.63 -2.81 9.09
C ILE A 65 9.93 -2.21 7.87
N VAL A 66 8.62 -2.45 7.78
CA VAL A 66 7.83 -2.06 6.60
C VAL A 66 7.67 -0.55 6.51
N LEU A 67 7.21 0.09 7.59
CA LEU A 67 7.01 1.53 7.59
C LEU A 67 8.33 2.30 7.60
N GLY A 68 9.38 1.78 8.24
CA GLY A 68 10.73 2.37 8.17
C GLY A 68 11.24 2.48 6.74
N THR A 69 11.11 1.41 5.95
CA THR A 69 11.49 1.42 4.53
C THR A 69 10.54 2.28 3.68
N LEU A 70 9.22 2.19 3.86
CA LEU A 70 8.28 2.96 3.03
C LEU A 70 8.33 4.46 3.33
N HIS A 71 8.58 4.84 4.59
CA HIS A 71 8.71 6.25 4.98
C HIS A 71 9.97 6.89 4.40
N GLU A 72 11.04 6.14 4.15
CA GLU A 72 12.23 6.64 3.46
C GLU A 72 11.88 7.22 2.08
N PHE A 73 11.06 6.51 1.31
CA PHE A 73 10.66 6.95 -0.03
C PHE A 73 9.44 7.88 -0.03
N PHE A 74 8.49 7.67 0.88
CA PHE A 74 7.16 8.30 0.83
C PHE A 74 6.82 9.13 2.08
N GLY A 75 7.79 9.45 2.94
CA GLY A 75 7.55 10.23 4.15
C GLY A 75 7.02 11.65 3.90
N SER A 76 7.24 12.19 2.69
CA SER A 76 6.77 13.53 2.29
C SER A 76 5.31 13.58 1.84
N VAL A 77 4.67 12.44 1.57
CA VAL A 77 3.25 12.41 1.15
C VAL A 77 2.31 12.44 2.36
N PRO A 78 1.08 12.96 2.24
CA PRO A 78 0.10 12.90 3.33
C PRO A 78 -0.28 11.45 3.68
N GLY A 79 -0.67 11.22 4.93
CA GLY A 79 -1.17 9.90 5.37
C GLY A 79 -0.56 9.31 6.63
N TRP A 80 0.56 9.88 7.08
CA TRP A 80 1.33 9.37 8.21
C TRP A 80 0.81 9.81 9.60
N ALA A 81 -0.25 10.62 9.64
CA ALA A 81 -0.77 11.21 10.88
C ALA A 81 -1.16 10.19 11.96
N LYS A 82 -1.65 9.01 11.59
CA LYS A 82 -1.96 7.93 12.56
C LYS A 82 -0.73 7.40 13.31
N LYS A 83 0.47 7.71 12.82
CA LYS A 83 1.76 7.38 13.44
C LYS A 83 2.57 8.64 13.72
N SER A 84 1.91 9.79 13.93
CA SER A 84 2.58 11.05 14.31
C SER A 84 3.39 10.86 15.59
N GLY A 85 4.65 11.29 15.58
CA GLY A 85 5.59 11.13 16.71
C GLY A 85 6.37 9.82 16.71
N LYS A 86 6.06 8.87 15.81
CA LYS A 86 6.93 7.71 15.56
C LYS A 86 8.15 8.17 14.76
N SER A 87 9.33 7.81 15.23
CA SER A 87 10.56 7.96 14.46
C SER A 87 10.67 6.79 13.48
N PHE A 88 10.76 7.08 12.19
CA PHE A 88 11.00 6.08 11.16
C PHE A 88 12.49 6.06 10.82
N SER A 89 13.04 4.86 10.71
CA SER A 89 14.42 4.67 10.26
C SER A 89 14.46 3.52 9.27
N VAL A 90 15.32 3.63 8.26
CA VAL A 90 15.55 2.55 7.31
C VAL A 90 16.07 1.34 8.08
N PRO A 91 15.45 0.15 7.94
CA PRO A 91 15.89 -1.03 8.65
C PRO A 91 17.28 -1.46 8.19
N ARG A 92 18.17 -1.83 9.12
CA ARG A 92 19.59 -2.13 8.84
C ARG A 92 19.84 -3.16 7.73
N LYS A 93 18.92 -4.11 7.53
CA LYS A 93 19.07 -5.16 6.52
C LYS A 93 18.62 -4.71 5.13
N PHE A 94 17.83 -3.64 5.02
CA PHE A 94 17.34 -3.15 3.74
C PHE A 94 18.48 -2.43 2.99
N PRO A 95 18.86 -2.88 1.78
CA PRO A 95 19.99 -2.33 1.03
C PRO A 95 19.59 -1.04 0.30
N ILE A 96 19.35 0.03 1.05
CA ILE A 96 18.86 1.32 0.54
C ILE A 96 19.77 1.92 -0.54
N GLU A 97 21.07 1.67 -0.44
CA GLU A 97 22.08 2.13 -1.39
C GLU A 97 21.87 1.60 -2.83
N LYS A 98 21.07 0.55 -3.00
CA LYS A 98 20.72 -0.01 -4.31
C LYS A 98 19.52 0.68 -4.97
N PHE A 99 18.90 1.65 -4.30
CA PHE A 99 17.70 2.34 -4.76
C PHE A 99 18.00 3.81 -5.00
N ASP A 100 17.71 4.30 -6.20
CA ASP A 100 17.73 5.73 -6.51
C ASP A 100 16.54 6.40 -5.80
N HIS A 101 16.84 7.21 -4.79
CA HIS A 101 15.81 7.86 -3.97
C HIS A 101 14.87 8.74 -4.79
N ASP A 102 15.41 9.53 -5.74
CA ASP A 102 14.64 10.46 -6.57
C ASP A 102 13.67 9.74 -7.50
N VAL A 103 14.02 8.53 -7.94
CA VAL A 103 13.16 7.69 -8.77
C VAL A 103 12.11 6.97 -7.93
N PHE A 104 12.49 6.42 -6.78
CA PHE A 104 11.61 5.59 -5.96
C PHE A 104 10.64 6.39 -5.08
N SER A 105 10.94 7.65 -4.77
CA SER A 105 10.05 8.55 -4.02
C SER A 105 8.87 9.11 -4.84
N LYS A 106 8.88 8.95 -6.16
CA LYS A 106 7.88 9.53 -7.07
C LYS A 106 6.71 8.58 -7.38
N GLY A 107 5.55 9.19 -7.60
CA GLY A 107 4.36 8.52 -8.15
C GLY A 107 3.36 8.01 -7.11
N VAL A 108 3.63 8.23 -5.82
CA VAL A 108 2.68 8.02 -4.71
C VAL A 108 2.15 9.38 -4.27
N SER A 109 0.83 9.49 -4.12
CA SER A 109 0.18 10.76 -3.72
C SER A 109 -0.27 10.77 -2.25
N ARG A 110 -0.47 9.59 -1.64
CA ARG A 110 -0.96 9.44 -0.28
C ARG A 110 -0.65 8.04 0.26
N VAL A 111 -0.46 7.95 1.57
CA VAL A 111 -0.46 6.69 2.33
C VAL A 111 -1.74 6.60 3.17
N ILE A 112 -2.33 5.41 3.28
CA ILE A 112 -3.45 5.15 4.18
C ILE A 112 -3.04 4.01 5.11
N LEU A 113 -2.84 4.33 6.38
CA LEU A 113 -2.52 3.35 7.41
C LEU A 113 -3.81 2.82 8.03
N THR A 114 -4.01 1.51 7.96
CA THR A 114 -5.18 0.82 8.53
C THR A 114 -4.81 -0.60 8.93
N SER A 115 -5.71 -1.26 9.65
CA SER A 115 -5.58 -2.65 10.08
C SER A 115 -6.83 -3.43 9.68
N VAL A 116 -6.78 -4.75 9.88
CA VAL A 116 -7.99 -5.57 9.89
C VAL A 116 -8.96 -5.00 10.91
N GLY A 117 -10.24 -4.92 10.53
CA GLY A 117 -11.33 -4.43 11.36
C GLY A 117 -12.51 -5.41 11.35
N GLU A 118 -13.59 -5.02 12.01
CA GLU A 118 -14.82 -5.80 12.08
C GLU A 118 -15.69 -5.60 10.82
N GLY A 119 -16.81 -6.33 10.76
CA GLY A 119 -17.80 -6.19 9.69
C GLY A 119 -18.64 -4.91 9.81
N PRO A 120 -19.66 -4.75 8.95
CA PRO A 120 -20.56 -3.61 9.00
C PRO A 120 -21.25 -3.46 10.37
N THR A 121 -21.28 -2.24 10.91
CA THR A 121 -21.93 -1.92 12.17
C THR A 121 -23.16 -1.05 11.92
N LEU A 122 -24.27 -1.34 12.62
CA LEU A 122 -25.45 -0.49 12.59
C LEU A 122 -25.14 0.83 13.31
N VAL A 123 -25.39 1.96 12.64
CA VAL A 123 -25.30 3.30 13.24
C VAL A 123 -26.69 3.94 13.27
N PRO A 124 -27.04 4.71 14.32
CA PRO A 124 -28.34 5.39 14.39
C PRO A 124 -28.42 6.57 13.42
N GLU A 125 -27.28 7.05 12.95
CA GLU A 125 -27.16 8.16 12.01
C GLU A 125 -27.43 7.68 10.59
N SER A 126 -28.36 8.35 9.90
CA SER A 126 -28.56 8.17 8.46
C SER A 126 -28.23 9.47 7.75
N ILE A 127 -27.49 9.38 6.65
CA ILE A 127 -27.27 10.49 5.71
C ILE A 127 -28.47 10.71 4.77
N LEU A 128 -29.49 9.85 4.84
CA LEU A 128 -30.74 9.98 4.08
C LEU A 128 -31.84 10.53 4.99
N ASN A 129 -32.59 11.51 4.50
CA ASN A 129 -33.80 12.03 5.14
C ASN A 129 -34.85 10.90 5.16
N PRO A 130 -35.44 10.58 6.33
CA PRO A 130 -36.37 9.45 6.47
C PRO A 130 -37.71 9.67 5.75
N ASP A 131 -38.12 10.92 5.55
CA ASP A 131 -39.41 11.25 4.94
C ASP A 131 -39.32 11.31 3.40
N THR A 132 -38.21 11.82 2.87
CA THR A 132 -38.02 12.02 1.42
C THR A 132 -37.16 10.95 0.75
N GLY A 133 -36.35 10.20 1.53
CA GLY A 133 -35.36 9.25 1.02
C GLY A 133 -34.15 9.90 0.31
N LEU A 134 -34.07 11.24 0.30
CA LEU A 134 -32.99 12.00 -0.33
C LEU A 134 -31.85 12.29 0.67
N PRO A 135 -30.62 12.63 0.22
CA PRO A 135 -29.56 13.05 1.14
C PRO A 135 -29.99 14.19 2.05
N LYS A 136 -29.64 14.11 3.34
CA LYS A 136 -29.74 15.23 4.27
C LYS A 136 -28.71 16.28 3.82
N LEU A 137 -29.22 17.44 3.38
CA LEU A 137 -28.39 18.63 3.15
C LEU A 137 -27.79 19.11 4.47
#